data_AF-A0A967UAX4-F1
#
_entry.id   AF-A0A967UAX4-F1
#
_cell.length_a   1.000
_cell.length_b   1.000
_cell.length_c   1.000
_cell.angle_alpha   90.00
_cell.angle_beta   90.00
_cell.angle_gamma   90.00
#
_symmetry.space_group_name_H-M   'P 1'
#
loop_
_entity.id
_entity.type
_entity.pdbx_description
1 polymer ?
#
loop_
_entity_poly.entity_id
_entity_poly.type
_entity_poly.pdbx_seq_one_letter_code
_entity_poly.pdbx_strand_id
1 'polypeptide(L)' 'SDTVTQPTPDMRRAIAAAEVGDDVYHDDPSVLALEEYVADLLGKDDAMYV' A
#
# COMPACT_ATOMS: atom_id res chain seq x y z
N SER A 1 -1.60 -15.07 -18.58
CA SER A 1 -1.50 -13.73 -17.97
C SER A 1 -1.70 -13.90 -16.49
N ASP A 2 -0.79 -13.42 -15.67
CA ASP A 2 -0.93 -13.30 -14.22
C ASP A 2 -1.89 -12.15 -13.84
N THR A 3 -2.10 -11.18 -14.73
CA THR A 3 -3.00 -10.03 -14.53
C THR A 3 -4.49 -10.37 -14.29
N VAL A 4 -4.90 -11.63 -14.38
CA VAL A 4 -6.29 -12.06 -14.10
C VAL A 4 -6.51 -12.54 -12.67
N THR A 5 -5.47 -12.57 -11.84
CA THR A 5 -5.59 -12.90 -10.41
C THR A 5 -6.53 -11.92 -9.72
N GLN A 6 -7.34 -12.44 -8.80
CA GLN A 6 -8.28 -11.65 -8.03
C GLN A 6 -7.86 -11.56 -6.56
N PRO A 7 -8.22 -10.49 -5.84
CA PRO A 7 -7.99 -10.39 -4.40
C PRO A 7 -8.66 -11.53 -3.65
N THR A 8 -7.91 -12.18 -2.77
CA THR A 8 -8.42 -13.20 -1.85
C THR A 8 -9.40 -12.58 -0.85
N PRO A 9 -10.21 -13.39 -0.14
CA PRO A 9 -11.09 -12.87 0.92
C PRO A 9 -10.34 -12.08 2.01
N ASP A 10 -9.13 -12.50 2.37
CA ASP A 10 -8.29 -11.78 3.35
C ASP A 10 -7.84 -10.42 2.82
N MET A 11 -7.37 -10.36 1.57
CA MET A 11 -7.00 -9.09 0.94
C MET A 11 -8.19 -8.12 0.91
N ARG A 12 -9.39 -8.62 0.55
CA ARG A 12 -10.61 -7.79 0.55
C ARG A 12 -10.97 -7.26 1.94
N ARG A 13 -10.79 -8.08 2.98
CA ARG A 13 -11.01 -7.65 4.36
C ARG A 13 -9.99 -6.58 4.79
N ALA A 14 -8.72 -6.76 4.46
CA ALA A 14 -7.68 -5.78 4.76
C ALA A 14 -7.97 -4.43 4.08
N ILE A 15 -8.29 -4.45 2.77
CA ILE A 15 -8.66 -3.24 2.02
C ILE A 15 -9.87 -2.55 2.66
N ALA A 16 -10.91 -3.31 3.01
CA ALA A 16 -12.13 -2.75 3.58
C ALA A 16 -11.96 -2.18 5.00
N ALA A 17 -10.95 -2.66 5.74
CA ALA A 17 -10.67 -2.24 7.12
C ALA A 17 -9.53 -1.21 7.22
N ALA A 18 -8.86 -0.89 6.11
CA ALA A 18 -7.74 0.04 6.08
C ALA A 18 -8.20 1.45 6.47
N GLU A 19 -7.39 2.11 7.30
CA GLU A 19 -7.53 3.55 7.51
C GLU A 19 -7.03 4.27 6.24
N VAL A 20 -7.83 5.23 5.77
CA VAL A 20 -7.58 5.96 4.52
C VAL A 20 -7.48 7.45 4.78
N GLY A 21 -6.63 8.11 4.01
CA GLY A 21 -6.44 9.55 4.00
C GLY A 21 -6.48 10.10 2.58
N ASP A 22 -5.86 11.25 2.40
CA ASP A 22 -5.59 11.97 1.16
C ASP A 22 -4.10 11.88 0.80
N ASP A 23 -3.83 11.07 -0.21
CA ASP A 23 -2.48 10.81 -0.71
C ASP A 23 -1.81 12.07 -1.30
N VAL A 24 -2.57 13.06 -1.80
CA VAL A 24 -2.01 14.31 -2.33
C VAL A 24 -1.40 15.15 -1.20
N TYR A 25 -1.96 15.07 0.00
CA TYR A 25 -1.42 15.71 1.20
C TYR A 25 -0.49 14.80 2.00
N HIS A 26 -0.23 13.58 1.51
CA HIS A 26 0.63 12.57 2.14
C HIS A 26 0.19 12.23 3.57
N ASP A 27 -1.11 12.10 3.79
CA ASP A 27 -1.70 11.77 5.09
C ASP A 27 -2.43 10.41 5.12
N ASP A 28 -2.37 9.61 4.04
CA ASP A 28 -2.91 8.25 4.02
C ASP A 28 -1.97 7.29 4.77
N PRO A 29 -2.40 6.75 5.93
CA PRO A 29 -1.53 5.92 6.76
C PRO A 29 -1.21 4.56 6.13
N SER A 30 -2.09 4.05 5.27
CA SER A 30 -1.88 2.77 4.58
C SER A 30 -0.86 2.92 3.45
N VAL A 31 -0.84 4.05 2.76
CA VAL A 31 0.18 4.37 1.75
C VAL A 31 1.54 4.57 2.41
N LEU A 32 1.63 5.40 3.46
CA LEU A 32 2.89 5.66 4.17
C LEU A 32 3.55 4.37 4.68
N ALA A 33 2.75 3.48 5.28
CA ALA A 33 3.26 2.21 5.78
C ALA A 33 3.77 1.28 4.66
N LEU A 34 3.15 1.32 3.47
CA LEU A 34 3.63 0.57 2.30
C LEU A 34 4.95 1.14 1.78
N GLU A 35 5.04 2.46 1.68
CA GLU A 35 6.24 3.17 1.20
C GLU A 35 7.44 2.90 2.12
N GLU A 36 7.27 3.09 3.44
CA GLU A 36 8.30 2.80 4.45
C GLU A 36 8.76 1.33 4.36
N TYR A 37 7.81 0.40 4.31
CA TYR A 37 8.12 -1.03 4.20
C TYR A 37 8.94 -1.36 2.94
N VAL A 38 8.58 -0.76 1.79
CA VAL A 38 9.27 -1.03 0.51
C VAL A 38 10.64 -0.37 0.47
N ALA A 39 10.78 0.86 0.98
CA ALA A 39 12.05 1.55 1.11
C ALA A 39 13.04 0.71 1.93
N ASP A 40 12.59 0.22 3.10
CA ASP A 40 13.37 -0.66 3.98
C ASP A 40 13.72 -1.99 3.30
N LEU A 41 12.73 -2.64 2.68
CA LEU A 41 12.90 -3.94 2.03
C LEU A 41 13.96 -3.89 0.92
N LEU A 42 14.04 -2.77 0.21
CA LEU A 42 14.92 -2.59 -0.95
C LEU A 42 16.20 -1.82 -0.61
N GLY A 43 16.38 -1.38 0.63
CA GLY A 43 17.52 -0.56 1.08
C GLY A 43 17.61 0.75 0.31
N LYS A 44 16.47 1.44 0.13
CA LYS A 44 16.35 2.73 -0.54
C LYS A 44 16.02 3.81 0.49
N ASP A 45 16.35 5.05 0.14
CA ASP A 45 16.05 6.19 1.00
C ASP A 45 14.54 6.46 1.07
N ASP A 46 13.79 6.15 0.01
CA ASP A 46 12.36 6.38 -0.08
C ASP A 46 11.68 5.48 -1.14
N ALA A 47 10.36 5.37 -1.08
CA ALA A 47 9.50 4.70 -2.06
C ALA A 47 8.22 5.52 -2.31
N MET A 48 7.60 5.34 -3.47
CA MET A 48 6.38 6.06 -3.82
C MET A 48 5.35 5.13 -4.43
N TYR A 49 4.11 5.22 -3.96
CA TYR A 49 2.94 4.59 -4.57
C TYR A 49 2.18 5.62 -5.43
N VAL A 50 1.77 5.24 -6.65
CA VAL A 50 1.08 6.09 -7.65
C VAL A 50 -0.05 5.37 -8.37
#